data_AF-A0A6L8ABF1-F1
#
_entry.id   AF-A0A6L8ABF1-F1
#
_cell.length_a   1.000
_cell.length_b   1.000
_cell.length_c   1.000
_cell.angle_alpha   90.00
_cell.angle_beta   90.00
_cell.angle_gamma   90.00
#
_symmetry.space_group_name_H-M   'P 1'
#
loop_
_entity.id
_entity.type
_entity.pdbx_description
1 polymer ?
#
loop_
_entity_poly.entity_id
_entity_poly.type
_entity_poly.pdbx_seq_one_letter_code
_entity_poly.pdbx_strand_id
1 'polypeptide(L)' 'MFVFGGVCAILFIVVCVPLWLILHYSRSKRAHRILAREDREELQRLEDHAESLSERVDTLEKILDHSAPKWRRTHTDRE' A
#
# COMPACT_ATOMS: atom_id res chain seq x y z
N MET A 1 -56.00 -13.91 6.89
CA MET A 1 -54.93 -14.92 6.71
C MET A 1 -53.79 -14.40 5.81
N PHE A 2 -54.07 -13.88 4.60
CA PHE A 2 -53.04 -13.40 3.66
C PHE A 2 -52.15 -12.24 4.17
N VAL A 3 -52.70 -11.33 4.97
CA VAL A 3 -51.93 -10.18 5.50
C VAL A 3 -50.80 -10.61 6.43
N PHE A 4 -51.01 -11.68 7.21
CA PHE A 4 -50.01 -12.18 8.16
C PHE A 4 -48.79 -12.77 7.43
N GLY A 5 -49.02 -13.50 6.32
CA GLY A 5 -47.95 -14.04 5.50
C GLY A 5 -47.10 -12.95 4.83
N GLY A 6 -47.73 -11.87 4.35
CA GLY A 6 -47.01 -10.74 3.75
C GLY A 6 -46.11 -10.00 4.76
N VAL A 7 -46.58 -9.79 5.98
CA VAL A 7 -45.79 -9.14 7.05
C VAL A 7 -44.58 -10.00 7.43
N CYS A 8 -44.74 -11.32 7.57
CA CYS A 8 -43.62 -12.22 7.86
C CYS A 8 -42.55 -12.22 6.75
N ALA A 9 -42.96 -12.19 5.47
CA ALA A 9 -42.03 -12.16 4.35
C ALA A 9 -41.25 -10.83 4.28
N ILE A 10 -41.92 -9.70 4.51
CA ILE A 10 -41.29 -8.38 4.52
C ILE A 10 -40.27 -8.26 5.67
N LEU A 11 -40.63 -8.75 6.86
CA LEU A 11 -39.73 -8.72 8.03
C LEU A 11 -38.45 -9.52 7.76
N PHE A 12 -38.58 -10.67 7.10
CA PHE A 12 -37.43 -11.50 6.72
C PHE A 12 -36.49 -10.77 5.76
N ILE A 13 -37.02 -10.07 4.76
CA ILE A 13 -36.21 -9.31 3.80
C ILE A 13 -35.53 -8.11 4.47
N VAL A 14 -36.26 -7.35 5.28
CA VAL A 14 -35.75 -6.16 5.97
C VAL A 14 -34.66 -6.50 6.97
N VAL A 15 -34.62 -7.71 7.54
CA VAL A 15 -33.54 -8.13 8.45
C VAL A 15 -32.41 -8.82 7.70
N CYS A 16 -32.71 -9.73 6.76
CA CYS A 16 -31.70 -10.55 6.11
C CYS A 16 -30.83 -9.75 5.12
N VAL A 17 -31.42 -8.80 4.39
CA VAL A 17 -30.69 -7.96 3.42
C VAL A 17 -29.66 -7.03 4.08
N PRO A 18 -29.98 -6.25 5.14
CA PRO A 18 -28.97 -5.39 5.77
C PRO A 18 -27.90 -6.20 6.50
N LEU A 19 -28.23 -7.34 7.14
CA LEU A 19 -27.20 -8.22 7.71
C LEU A 19 -26.23 -8.73 6.64
N TRP A 20 -26.74 -9.12 5.47
CA TRP A 20 -25.90 -9.54 4.35
C TRP A 20 -25.06 -8.40 3.80
N LEU A 21 -25.63 -7.21 3.62
CA LEU A 21 -24.90 -6.02 3.14
C LEU A 21 -23.74 -5.68 4.06
N ILE A 22 -23.96 -5.70 5.39
CA ILE A 22 -22.93 -5.46 6.39
C ILE A 22 -21.84 -6.54 6.30
N LEU A 23 -22.23 -7.83 6.20
CA LEU A 23 -21.28 -8.94 6.09
C LEU A 23 -20.46 -8.89 4.79
N HIS A 24 -21.12 -8.69 3.65
CA HIS A 24 -20.52 -8.63 2.32
C HIS A 24 -19.51 -7.48 2.23
N TYR A 25 -19.90 -6.30 2.75
CA TYR A 25 -19.03 -5.14 2.76
C TYR A 25 -17.90 -5.27 3.80
N SER A 26 -18.12 -5.98 4.91
CA SER A 26 -17.11 -6.23 5.95
C SER A 26 -16.01 -7.20 5.52
N ARG A 27 -16.33 -8.22 4.70
CA ARG A 27 -15.33 -9.17 4.18
C ARG A 27 -14.23 -8.48 3.37
N SER A 28 -14.57 -7.42 2.63
CA SER A 28 -13.58 -6.60 1.91
C SER A 28 -12.83 -5.64 2.85
N LYS A 29 -13.50 -5.03 3.84
CA LYS A 29 -12.86 -4.05 4.75
C LYS A 29 -11.85 -4.65 5.73
N ARG A 30 -12.05 -5.89 6.18
CA ARG A 30 -11.12 -6.53 7.13
C ARG A 30 -9.81 -6.94 6.44
N ALA A 31 -9.88 -7.38 5.18
CA ALA A 31 -8.70 -7.58 4.34
C ALA A 31 -8.00 -6.25 4.05
N HIS A 32 -8.75 -5.21 3.62
CA HIS A 32 -8.17 -3.89 3.34
C HIS A 32 -7.52 -3.22 4.55
N ARG A 33 -8.01 -3.41 5.78
CA ARG A 33 -7.40 -2.79 6.97
C ARG A 33 -6.07 -3.43 7.39
N ILE A 34 -5.87 -4.71 7.11
CA ILE A 34 -4.59 -5.39 7.38
C ILE A 34 -3.60 -5.04 6.27
N LEU A 35 -4.02 -5.13 5.00
CA LEU A 35 -3.23 -4.70 3.84
C LEU A 35 -2.81 -3.23 3.94
N ALA A 36 -3.72 -2.31 4.30
CA ALA A 36 -3.39 -0.88 4.43
C ALA A 36 -2.48 -0.53 5.62
N ARG A 37 -2.21 -1.48 6.54
CA ARG A 37 -1.15 -1.33 7.56
C ARG A 37 0.18 -1.84 7.01
N GLU A 38 0.16 -3.01 6.38
CA GLU A 38 1.32 -3.63 5.74
C GLU A 38 1.89 -2.73 4.62
N ASP A 39 1.03 -2.15 3.78
CA ASP A 39 1.42 -1.19 2.73
C ASP A 39 2.13 0.05 3.32
N ARG A 40 1.71 0.54 4.49
CA ARG A 40 2.36 1.70 5.13
C ARG A 40 3.72 1.34 5.70
N GLU A 41 3.83 0.16 6.30
CA GLU A 41 5.11 -0.35 6.82
C GLU A 41 6.09 -0.63 5.67
N GLU A 42 5.62 -1.13 4.53
CA GLU A 42 6.43 -1.34 3.33
C GLU A 42 6.92 -0.01 2.74
N LEU A 43 6.05 1.00 2.64
CA LEU A 43 6.44 2.34 2.17
C LEU A 43 7.48 2.98 3.09
N GLN A 44 7.32 2.88 4.42
CA GLN A 44 8.32 3.36 5.38
C GLN A 44 9.66 2.64 5.20
N ARG A 45 9.64 1.32 4.99
CA ARG A 45 10.85 0.55 4.70
C ARG A 45 11.54 1.01 3.42
N LEU A 46 10.78 1.31 2.37
CA LEU A 46 11.35 1.81 1.12
C LEU A 46 11.99 3.19 1.31
N GLU A 47 11.39 4.07 2.11
CA GLU A 47 11.93 5.38 2.46
C GLU A 47 13.27 5.24 3.20
N ASP A 48 13.32 4.42 4.26
CA ASP A 48 14.54 4.14 5.02
C ASP A 48 15.65 3.55 4.13
N HIS A 49 15.28 2.64 3.22
CA HIS A 49 16.23 2.05 2.28
C HIS A 49 16.76 3.06 1.26
N ALA A 50 15.92 3.99 0.80
CA ALA A 50 16.33 5.06 -0.11
C ALA A 50 17.30 6.04 0.56
N GLU A 51 17.06 6.39 1.83
CA GLU A 51 17.96 7.21 2.63
C GLU A 51 19.31 6.52 2.81
N SER A 52 19.32 5.24 3.20
CA SER A 52 20.54 4.44 3.34
C SER A 52 21.32 4.32 2.02
N LEU A 53 20.63 4.18 0.89
CA LEU A 53 21.28 4.17 -0.42
C LEU A 53 21.92 5.52 -0.75
N SER A 54 21.27 6.62 -0.42
CA SER A 54 21.79 7.97 -0.67
C SER A 54 23.10 8.22 0.10
N GLU A 55 23.15 7.84 1.38
CA GLU A 55 24.36 7.96 2.21
C GLU A 55 25.52 7.12 1.66
N ARG A 56 25.21 5.92 1.15
CA ARG A 56 26.20 5.05 0.50
C ARG A 56 26.70 5.64 -0.81
N VAL A 57 25.84 6.26 -1.61
CA VAL A 57 26.23 6.94 -2.85
C VAL A 57 27.16 8.10 -2.56
N ASP A 58 26.87 8.94 -1.56
CA ASP A 58 27.75 10.03 -1.15
C ASP A 58 29.13 9.53 -0.69
N THR A 59 29.15 8.42 0.06
CA THR A 59 30.40 7.77 0.46
C THR A 59 31.18 7.22 -0.74
N LEU A 60 30.49 6.56 -1.68
CA LEU A 60 31.07 6.06 -2.92
C LEU A 60 31.60 7.21 -3.78
N GLU A 61 30.89 8.34 -3.83
CA GLU A 61 31.30 9.53 -4.57
C GLU A 61 32.59 10.12 -4.00
N LYS A 62 32.69 10.23 -2.67
CA LYS A 62 33.91 10.67 -1.98
C LYS A 62 35.11 9.76 -2.25
N ILE A 63 34.90 8.44 -2.22
CA ILE A 63 35.96 7.46 -2.52
C ILE A 63 36.36 7.57 -3.99
N LEU A 64 35.38 7.67 -4.89
CA LEU A 64 35.61 7.69 -6.34
C LEU A 64 36.31 8.99 -6.78
N ASP A 65 36.01 10.13 -6.15
CA ASP A 65 36.73 11.38 -6.35
C ASP A 65 38.20 11.28 -5.89
N HIS A 66 38.46 10.56 -4.80
CA HIS A 66 39.82 10.33 -4.32
C HIS A 66 40.59 9.31 -5.20
N SER A 67 39.93 8.27 -5.70
CA SER A 67 40.57 7.19 -6.47
C SER A 67 40.66 7.46 -7.97
N ALA A 68 39.77 8.25 -8.56
CA ALA A 68 39.70 8.45 -10.01
C ALA A 68 39.25 9.89 -10.39
N PRO A 69 40.06 10.94 -10.17
CA PRO A 69 39.65 12.36 -10.26
C PRO A 69 39.12 12.87 -11.62
N LYS A 70 39.04 12.03 -12.66
CA LYS A 70 38.49 12.37 -13.99
C LYS A 70 37.24 11.57 -14.38
N TRP A 71 36.69 10.73 -13.50
CA TRP A 71 35.58 9.82 -13.81
C TRP A 71 34.30 10.54 -14.30
N ARG A 72 34.04 11.77 -13.84
CA ARG A 72 32.93 12.62 -14.31
C ARG A 72 33.10 13.14 -15.74
N ARG A 73 34.33 13.28 -16.24
CA ARG A 73 34.61 13.84 -17.58
C ARG A 73 34.27 12.83 -18.69
N THR A 74 34.48 11.55 -18.42
CA THR A 74 34.13 10.45 -19.35
C THR A 74 32.63 10.34 -19.65
N HIS A 75 31.74 10.96 -18.87
CA HIS A 75 30.29 10.96 -19.17
C HIS A 75 29.84 12.18 -19.99
N THR A 76 30.60 13.29 -19.97
CA THR A 76 30.27 14.50 -20.74
C THR A 76 30.88 14.54 -22.14
N ASP A 77 31.87 13.69 -22.44
CA ASP A 77 32.59 13.65 -23.73
C ASP A 77 31.93 12.72 -24.78
N ARG A 78 30.72 12.20 -24.54
CA ARG A 78 29.97 11.31 -25.46
C ARG A 78 28.73 11.97 -26.11
N GLU A 79 28.63 13.29 -26.05
CA GLU A 79 27.68 14.09 -26.85
C GLU A 79 28.39 14.82 -27.99
#